data_AF-A0A1H5RZ82-F1
#
_entry.id   AF-A0A1H5RZ82-F1
#
_cell.length_a   1.000
_cell.length_b   1.000
_cell.length_c   1.000
_cell.angle_alpha   90.00
_cell.angle_beta   90.00
_cell.angle_gamma   90.00
#
_symmetry.space_group_name_H-M   'P 1'
#
loop_
_entity.id
_entity.type
_entity.pdbx_description
1 polymer ?
#
loop_
_entity_poly.entity_id
_entity_poly.type
_entity_poly.pdbx_seq_one_letter_code
_entity_poly.pdbx_strand_id
1 'polypeptide(L)'
;MKAIENVFVSENTMKRRGKIHSNKWDKYLDDYDNYVKEYKKHYKNSQNGDEISLSLYPYMRAKWEDLKERIIKGYDKKCLTKKQVKRVIKINMNTV
;
A
#
# COMPACT_ATOMS: atom_id res chain seq x y z
N MET A 1 17.93 -24.28 4.67
CA MET A 1 16.75 -23.44 4.96
C MET A 1 16.67 -22.16 4.12
N LYS A 2 17.17 -22.12 2.87
CA LYS A 2 17.01 -20.95 1.97
C LYS A 2 16.01 -21.16 0.82
N ALA A 3 15.60 -22.40 0.58
CA ALA A 3 14.67 -22.72 -0.51
C ALA A 3 13.20 -22.44 -0.14
N ILE A 4 12.82 -22.65 1.13
CA ILE A 4 11.43 -22.56 1.58
C ILE A 4 10.96 -21.10 1.70
N GLU A 5 11.83 -20.18 2.14
CA GLU A 5 11.52 -18.74 2.13
C GLU A 5 11.32 -18.19 0.72
N ASN A 6 12.14 -18.63 -0.25
CA ASN A 6 11.99 -18.21 -1.65
C ASN A 6 10.71 -18.77 -2.30
N VAL A 7 10.24 -19.95 -1.88
CA VAL A 7 8.97 -20.54 -2.35
C VAL A 7 7.77 -19.78 -1.78
N PHE A 8 7.80 -19.39 -0.49
CA PHE A 8 6.70 -18.63 0.13
C PHE A 8 6.60 -17.18 -0.39
N VAL A 9 7.76 -16.57 -0.72
CA VAL A 9 7.81 -15.26 -1.40
C VAL A 9 7.33 -15.37 -2.86
N SER A 10 7.58 -16.49 -3.53
CA SER A 10 7.14 -16.75 -4.90
C SER A 10 5.63 -17.01 -5.01
N GLU A 11 5.06 -17.87 -4.17
CA GLU A 11 3.65 -18.27 -4.26
C GLU A 11 2.66 -17.13 -3.96
N ASN A 12 3.00 -16.21 -3.04
CA ASN A 12 2.18 -15.01 -2.80
C ASN A 12 2.20 -14.01 -3.97
N THR A 13 3.17 -14.09 -4.87
CA THR A 13 3.22 -13.25 -6.08
C THR A 13 2.45 -13.85 -7.26
N MET A 14 2.12 -15.14 -7.23
CA MET A 14 1.41 -15.84 -8.31
C MET A 14 -0.12 -15.73 -8.26
N LYS A 15 -0.70 -15.07 -7.24
CA LYS A 15 -2.12 -14.67 -7.22
C LYS A 15 -2.40 -13.33 -7.92
N ARG A 16 -1.49 -12.86 -8.78
CA ARG A 16 -1.76 -11.73 -9.69
C ARG A 16 -2.67 -12.20 -10.83
N ARG A 17 -3.97 -12.10 -10.56
CA ARG A 17 -5.07 -12.24 -11.51
C ARG A 17 -4.72 -11.58 -12.84
N GLY A 18 -5.09 -12.26 -13.91
CA GLY A 18 -4.60 -12.05 -15.26
C GLY A 18 -4.72 -10.63 -15.81
N LYS A 19 -3.76 -10.34 -16.70
CA LYS A 19 -3.86 -9.49 -17.89
C LYS A 19 -4.67 -8.20 -17.70
N ILE A 20 -4.03 -7.16 -17.17
CA ILE A 20 -4.52 -5.78 -17.34
C ILE A 20 -3.30 -4.90 -17.57
N HIS A 21 -3.31 -4.07 -18.62
CA HIS A 21 -2.46 -2.89 -18.68
C HIS A 21 -2.76 -2.04 -17.44
N SER A 22 -2.08 -2.31 -16.32
CA SER A 22 -2.26 -1.52 -15.11
C SER A 22 -1.67 -0.15 -15.40
N ASN A 23 -2.52 0.86 -15.46
CA ASN A 23 -2.08 2.24 -15.50
C ASN A 23 -1.13 2.45 -14.29
N LYS A 24 -0.04 3.19 -14.46
CA LYS A 24 0.92 3.55 -13.40
C LYS A 24 0.21 3.98 -12.10
N TRP A 25 -0.92 4.68 -12.23
CA TRP A 25 -1.75 5.11 -11.10
C TRP A 25 -2.45 3.97 -10.36
N ASP A 26 -2.85 2.90 -11.03
CA ASP A 26 -3.45 1.74 -10.37
C ASP A 26 -2.43 1.07 -9.44
N LYS A 27 -1.18 0.94 -9.90
CA LYS A 27 -0.08 0.44 -9.06
C LYS A 27 0.18 1.34 -7.85
N TYR A 28 0.21 2.67 -8.03
CA TYR A 28 0.37 3.58 -6.89
C TYR A 28 -0.80 3.50 -5.90
N LEU A 29 -2.02 3.23 -6.37
CA LEU A 29 -3.17 3.03 -5.48
C LEU A 29 -3.12 1.67 -4.77
N ASP A 30 -2.61 0.62 -5.41
CA ASP A 30 -2.34 -0.68 -4.78
C ASP A 30 -1.29 -0.50 -3.67
N ASP A 31 -0.17 0.16 -3.99
CA ASP A 31 0.91 0.40 -3.04
C ASP A 31 0.43 1.30 -1.88
N TYR A 32 -0.34 2.35 -2.17
CA TYR A 32 -0.90 3.25 -1.16
C TYR A 32 -1.81 2.49 -0.18
N ASP A 33 -2.73 1.66 -0.68
CA ASP A 33 -3.60 0.82 0.15
C ASP A 33 -2.79 -0.18 1.00
N ASN A 34 -1.74 -0.77 0.43
CA ASN A 34 -0.88 -1.71 1.16
C ASN A 34 -0.10 -1.04 2.29
N TYR A 35 0.51 0.14 2.05
CA TYR A 35 1.21 0.88 3.10
C TYR A 35 0.26 1.33 4.22
N VAL A 36 -0.98 1.69 3.89
CA VAL A 36 -2.03 1.98 4.89
C VAL A 36 -2.37 0.77 5.75
N LYS A 37 -2.50 -0.42 5.15
CA LYS A 37 -2.78 -1.65 5.91
C LYS A 37 -1.61 -2.05 6.80
N GLU A 38 -0.39 -2.04 6.28
CA GLU A 38 0.80 -2.41 7.06
C GLU A 38 1.09 -1.37 8.15
N TYR A 39 0.87 -0.08 7.90
CA TYR A 39 0.91 0.94 8.96
C TYR A 39 -0.04 0.59 10.09
N LYS A 40 -1.32 0.33 9.81
CA LYS A 40 -2.32 0.03 10.85
C LYS A 40 -1.94 -1.22 11.66
N LYS A 41 -1.46 -2.25 10.97
CA LYS A 41 -1.02 -3.50 11.57
C LYS A 41 0.18 -3.29 12.50
N HIS A 42 1.25 -2.67 12.01
CA HIS A 42 2.44 -2.42 12.82
C HIS A 42 2.20 -1.39 13.91
N TYR A 43 1.36 -0.37 13.68
CA TYR A 43 0.97 0.56 14.73
C TYR A 43 0.29 -0.19 15.89
N LYS A 44 -0.71 -1.03 15.60
CA LYS A 44 -1.38 -1.84 16.64
C LYS A 44 -0.41 -2.77 17.37
N ASN A 45 0.48 -3.44 16.64
CA ASN A 45 1.46 -4.33 17.26
C ASN A 45 2.47 -3.56 18.12
N SER A 46 2.88 -2.37 17.69
CA SER A 46 3.80 -1.51 18.45
C SER A 46 3.21 -1.06 19.78
N GLN A 47 1.89 -0.84 19.84
CA GLN A 47 1.18 -0.54 21.09
C GLN A 47 1.23 -1.71 22.08
N ASN A 48 1.45 -2.94 21.60
CA ASN A 48 1.63 -4.14 22.43
C ASN A 48 3.11 -4.41 22.76
N GLY A 49 4.03 -3.50 22.43
CA GLY A 49 5.46 -3.63 22.74
C GLY A 49 6.30 -4.39 21.70
N ASP A 50 5.77 -4.65 20.50
CA ASP A 50 6.54 -5.27 19.42
C ASP A 50 7.60 -4.29 18.88
N GLU A 51 8.87 -4.55 19.17
CA GLU A 51 10.04 -3.75 18.79
C GLU A 51 10.23 -3.65 17.27
N ILE A 52 9.96 -4.73 16.53
CA ILE A 52 10.04 -4.72 15.07
C ILE A 52 8.97 -3.76 14.55
N SER A 53 7.76 -3.89 15.05
CA SER A 53 6.65 -3.03 14.65
C SER A 53 6.86 -1.56 15.05
N LEU A 54 7.48 -1.28 16.21
CA LEU A 54 7.88 0.07 16.64
C LEU A 54 8.79 0.75 15.61
N SER A 55 9.69 0.00 14.98
CA SER A 55 10.58 0.52 13.94
C SER A 55 9.92 0.62 12.56
N LEU A 56 8.97 -0.26 12.24
CA LEU A 56 8.37 -0.37 10.91
C LEU A 56 7.19 0.58 10.68
N TYR A 57 6.32 0.82 11.66
CA TYR A 57 5.15 1.66 11.44
C TYR A 57 5.51 3.11 11.00
N PRO A 58 6.59 3.76 11.51
CA PRO A 58 6.98 5.08 11.03
C PRO A 58 7.40 5.06 9.55
N TYR A 59 8.10 4.01 9.12
CA TYR A 59 8.48 3.83 7.72
C TYR A 59 7.26 3.65 6.81
N MET A 60 6.29 2.82 7.22
CA MET A 60 5.06 2.62 6.45
C MET A 60 4.26 3.92 6.32
N ARG A 61 4.20 4.72 7.40
CA ARG A 61 3.59 6.05 7.38
C ARG A 61 4.28 6.96 6.37
N ALA A 62 5.60 7.10 6.44
CA ALA A 62 6.35 7.95 5.52
C ALA A 62 6.12 7.57 4.05
N LYS A 63 6.06 6.26 3.75
CA LYS A 63 5.77 5.75 2.40
C LYS A 63 4.34 6.04 1.96
N TRP A 64 3.34 5.92 2.84
CA TRP A 64 1.99 6.31 2.46
C TRP A 64 1.91 7.82 2.20
N GLU A 65 2.68 8.65 2.91
CA GLU A 65 2.53 10.12 2.86
C GLU A 65 3.09 10.62 1.53
N ASP A 66 4.24 10.09 1.12
CA ASP A 66 4.81 10.33 -0.20
C ASP A 66 3.88 9.88 -1.34
N LEU A 67 3.29 8.69 -1.23
CA LEU A 67 2.32 8.21 -2.23
C LEU A 67 1.06 9.07 -2.27
N LYS A 68 0.54 9.48 -1.12
CA LYS A 68 -0.62 10.38 -1.02
C LYS A 68 -0.34 11.69 -1.74
N GLU A 69 0.81 12.32 -1.50
CA GLU A 69 1.21 13.53 -2.23
C GLU A 69 1.29 13.30 -3.74
N ARG A 70 1.91 12.20 -4.16
CA ARG A 70 2.05 11.88 -5.58
C ARG A 70 0.68 11.67 -6.26
N ILE A 71 -0.25 11.03 -5.56
CA ILE A 71 -1.64 10.84 -6.00
C ILE A 71 -2.37 12.18 -6.11
N ILE A 72 -2.23 13.08 -5.13
CA ILE A 72 -2.80 14.44 -5.16
C ILE A 72 -2.28 15.22 -6.37
N LYS A 73 -0.95 15.24 -6.56
CA LYS A 73 -0.32 15.87 -7.73
C LYS A 73 -0.84 15.29 -9.06
N GLY A 74 -1.11 13.99 -9.10
CA GLY A 74 -1.74 13.33 -10.25
C GLY A 74 -3.19 13.76 -10.47
N TYR A 75 -3.96 13.90 -9.39
CA TYR A 75 -5.34 14.34 -9.42
C TYR A 75 -5.45 15.77 -9.96
N ASP A 76 -4.62 16.69 -9.46
CA ASP A 76 -4.61 18.11 -9.88
C ASP A 76 -4.27 18.24 -11.38
N LYS A 77 -3.40 17.37 -11.87
CA LYS A 77 -3.04 17.27 -13.30
C LYS A 77 -4.05 16.49 -14.14
N LYS A 78 -5.23 16.15 -13.60
CA LYS A 78 -6.29 15.37 -14.26
C LYS A 78 -5.79 14.02 -14.83
N CYS A 79 -4.76 13.44 -14.22
CA CYS A 79 -4.16 12.18 -14.64
C CYS A 79 -4.89 10.94 -14.09
N LEU A 80 -5.82 11.13 -13.15
CA LEU A 80 -6.60 10.07 -12.54
C LEU A 80 -7.98 9.95 -13.19
N THR A 81 -8.40 8.70 -13.40
CA THR A 81 -9.76 8.38 -13.81
C THR A 81 -10.75 8.52 -12.66
N LYS A 82 -12.05 8.65 -12.96
CA LYS A 82 -13.12 8.65 -11.94
C LYS A 82 -13.08 7.41 -11.04
N LYS A 83 -12.71 6.24 -11.58
CA LYS A 83 -12.56 4.98 -10.81
C LYS A 83 -11.41 5.08 -9.81
N GLN A 84 -10.27 5.62 -10.23
CA GLN A 84 -9.10 5.82 -9.39
C GLN A 84 -9.37 6.84 -8.27
N VAL A 85 -10.07 7.94 -8.57
CA VAL A 85 -10.48 8.92 -7.53
C VAL A 85 -11.40 8.29 -6.49
N LYS A 86 -12.42 7.53 -6.91
CA LYS A 86 -13.29 6.79 -5.98
C LYS A 86 -12.49 5.83 -5.08
N ARG A 87 -11.45 5.21 -5.62
CA ARG A 87 -10.58 4.30 -4.87
C ARG A 87 -9.78 5.04 -3.80
N VAL A 88 -9.22 6.22 -4.10
CA VAL A 88 -8.55 7.08 -3.12
C VAL A 88 -9.48 7.43 -1.96
N ILE A 89 -10.70 7.86 -2.27
CA ILE A 89 -11.71 8.23 -1.26
C ILE A 89 -12.00 7.02 -0.34
N LYS A 90 -12.19 5.84 -0.92
CA LYS A 90 -12.43 4.61 -0.16
C LYS A 90 -11.28 4.24 0.77
N ILE A 91 -10.03 4.35 0.31
CA ILE A 91 -8.85 4.07 1.14
C ILE A 91 -8.80 5.06 2.31
N ASN A 92 -9.01 6.35 2.06
CA ASN A 92 -8.98 7.38 3.11
C ASN A 92 -10.11 7.21 4.13
N MET A 93 -11.33 6.87 3.71
CA MET A 93 -12.45 6.58 4.61
C MET A 93 -12.17 5.37 5.51
N ASN A 94 -11.49 4.36 4.98
CA ASN A 94 -11.08 3.21 5.77
C ASN A 94 -9.88 3.51 6.68
N THR A 95 -9.28 4.69 6.58
CA THR A 95 -8.11 5.11 7.37
C THR A 95 -8.51 5.82 8.67
N VAL A 96 -9.62 6.58 8.64
CA VAL A 96 -10.24 7.29 9.79
C VAL A 96 -10.97 6.33 10.72
#